data_AF-A0A8T6DW61-F1
#
_entry.id   AF-A0A8T6DW61-F1
#
_cell.length_a   1.000
_cell.length_b   1.000
_cell.length_c   1.000
_cell.angle_alpha   90.00
_cell.angle_beta   90.00
_cell.angle_gamma   90.00
#
_symmetry.space_group_name_H-M   'P 1'
#
loop_
_entity.id
_entity.type
_entity.pdbx_description
1 polymer ?
#
loop_
_entity_poly.entity_id
_entity_poly.type
_entity_poly.pdbx_seq_one_letter_code
_entity_poly.pdbx_strand_id
1 'polypeptide(L)'
;MHTIRGIVGFAILSCYTLIGCILVYVLAFAQMLCPVPRWRRQLRGANDGVITAWVFLNEKMCQAFRWIRMDTKLPETLPSRKDWWIIASNHQSWADIVIL
;
A
#
# COMPACT_ATOMS: atom_id res chain seq x y z
N MET A 1 -12.07 23.11 10.40
CA MET A 1 -10.75 22.43 10.45
C MET A 1 -10.74 21.06 9.75
N HIS A 2 -11.84 20.30 9.74
CA HIS A 2 -11.91 18.98 9.07
C HIS A 2 -11.71 19.04 7.54
N THR A 3 -12.33 20.00 6.85
CA THR A 3 -12.23 20.15 5.38
C THR A 3 -10.81 20.43 4.91
N ILE A 4 -10.06 21.29 5.62
CA ILE A 4 -8.67 21.60 5.28
C ILE A 4 -7.78 20.36 5.40
N ARG A 5 -7.94 19.56 6.47
CA ARG A 5 -7.24 18.28 6.61
C ARG A 5 -7.57 17.32 5.48
N GLY A 6 -8.84 17.25 5.06
CA GLY A 6 -9.27 16.45 3.92
C GLY A 6 -8.62 16.88 2.61
N ILE A 7 -8.62 18.19 2.30
CA ILE A 7 -8.03 18.73 1.07
C ILE A 7 -6.51 18.49 1.04
N VAL A 8 -5.80 18.82 2.12
CA VAL A 8 -4.34 18.62 2.22
C VAL A 8 -4.01 17.14 2.10
N GLY A 9 -4.75 16.30 2.82
CA GLY A 9 -4.60 14.85 2.77
C GLY A 9 -4.82 14.26 1.37
N PHE A 10 -5.89 14.68 0.70
CA PHE A 10 -6.18 14.27 -0.67
C PHE A 10 -5.08 14.73 -1.65
N ALA A 11 -4.63 15.98 -1.55
CA ALA A 11 -3.57 16.50 -2.41
C ALA A 11 -2.24 15.74 -2.25
N ILE A 12 -1.86 15.42 -1.00
CA ILE A 12 -0.67 14.62 -0.70
C ILE A 12 -0.82 13.21 -1.28
N LEU A 13 -1.96 12.55 -1.00
CA LEU A 13 -2.29 11.21 -1.51
C LEU A 13 -2.19 11.16 -3.04
N SER A 14 -2.86 12.09 -3.73
CA SER A 14 -2.85 12.16 -5.19
C SER A 14 -1.44 12.37 -5.73
N CYS A 15 -0.65 13.25 -5.11
CA CYS A 15 0.70 13.56 -5.57
C CYS A 15 1.61 12.33 -5.56
N TYR A 16 1.77 11.67 -4.41
CA TYR A 16 2.67 10.51 -4.36
C TYR A 16 2.09 9.29 -5.07
N THR A 17 0.77 9.17 -5.20
CA THR A 17 0.14 8.09 -5.99
C THR A 17 0.43 8.28 -7.47
N LEU A 18 0.29 9.49 -8.01
CA LEU A 18 0.62 9.77 -9.41
C LEU A 18 2.10 9.50 -9.70
N ILE A 19 3.00 9.94 -8.81
CA ILE A 19 4.43 9.64 -8.94
C ILE A 19 4.69 8.13 -8.90
N GLY A 20 4.08 7.43 -7.94
CA GLY A 20 4.18 5.98 -7.82
C GLY A 20 3.68 5.24 -9.06
N CYS A 21 2.52 5.62 -9.60
CA CYS A 21 1.97 5.05 -10.83
C CYS A 21 2.92 5.24 -12.03
N ILE A 22 3.45 6.45 -12.22
CA ILE A 22 4.41 6.73 -13.29
C ILE A 22 5.65 5.82 -13.15
N LEU A 23 6.22 5.72 -11.95
CA LEU A 23 7.38 4.87 -11.69
C LEU A 23 7.08 3.39 -11.96
N VAL A 24 5.93 2.89 -11.50
CA VAL A 24 5.50 1.51 -11.74
C VAL A 24 5.38 1.23 -13.23
N TYR A 25 4.73 2.10 -14.00
CA TYR A 25 4.60 1.91 -15.44
C TYR A 25 5.94 1.95 -16.16
N VAL A 26 6.81 2.91 -15.84
CA VAL A 26 8.15 3.00 -16.44
C VAL A 26 8.97 1.73 -16.14
N LEU A 27 8.96 1.26 -14.90
CA LEU A 27 9.66 0.03 -14.51
C LEU A 27 9.06 -1.20 -15.17
N ALA A 28 7.74 -1.29 -15.28
CA ALA A 28 7.05 -2.39 -15.95
C ALA A 28 7.36 -2.44 -17.45
N PHE A 29 7.36 -1.30 -18.14
CA PHE A 29 7.76 -1.21 -19.55
C PHE A 29 9.24 -1.60 -19.73
N ALA A 30 10.13 -1.10 -18.89
CA ALA A 30 11.54 -1.49 -18.91
C ALA A 30 11.70 -3.01 -18.68
N GLN A 31 10.94 -3.58 -17.74
CA GLN A 31 10.95 -5.01 -17.44
C GLN A 31 10.47 -5.85 -18.63
N MET A 32 9.45 -5.37 -19.35
CA MET A 32 8.90 -6.01 -20.54
C MET A 32 9.92 -6.05 -21.68
N LEU A 33 10.63 -4.94 -21.91
CA LEU A 33 11.61 -4.83 -22.99
C LEU A 33 12.93 -5.53 -22.67
N CYS A 34 13.23 -5.80 -21.40
CA CYS A 34 14.51 -6.36 -20.99
C CYS A 34 14.60 -7.89 -21.27
N PRO A 35 15.52 -8.35 -22.15
CA PRO A 35 15.68 -9.77 -22.45
C PRO A 35 16.51 -10.52 -21.40
N VAL A 36 17.30 -9.81 -20.58
CA VAL A 36 18.25 -10.40 -19.63
C VAL A 36 17.55 -10.77 -18.32
N PRO A 37 17.51 -12.06 -17.92
CA PRO A 37 16.76 -12.50 -16.74
C PRO A 37 17.22 -11.86 -15.41
N ARG A 38 18.51 -11.53 -15.30
CA ARG A 38 19.07 -10.89 -14.09
C ARG A 38 18.53 -9.47 -13.92
N TRP A 39 18.51 -8.68 -15.00
CA TRP A 39 18.01 -7.31 -14.99
C TRP A 39 16.49 -7.26 -14.85
N ARG A 40 15.77 -8.21 -15.48
CA ARG A 40 14.32 -8.36 -15.28
C ARG A 40 13.96 -8.57 -13.80
N ARG A 41 14.75 -9.38 -13.08
CA ARG A 41 14.57 -9.57 -11.63
C ARG A 41 14.84 -8.31 -10.82
N GLN A 42 15.86 -7.53 -11.19
CA GLN A 42 16.15 -6.26 -10.53
C GLN A 42 15.02 -5.24 -10.74
N LEU A 43 14.51 -5.13 -11.97
CA LEU A 43 13.37 -4.27 -12.29
C LEU A 43 12.10 -4.68 -11.53
N ARG A 44 11.85 -5.99 -11.43
CA ARG A 44 10.76 -6.52 -10.59
C ARG A 44 10.91 -6.12 -9.12
N GLY A 45 12.12 -6.31 -8.56
CA GLY A 45 12.40 -5.92 -7.18
C GLY A 45 12.28 -4.41 -6.94
N ALA A 46 12.70 -3.60 -7.92
CA ALA A 46 12.50 -2.15 -7.87
C ALA A 46 11.01 -1.78 -7.87
N ASN A 47 10.22 -2.44 -8.72
CA ASN A 47 8.78 -2.24 -8.80
C ASN A 47 8.07 -2.64 -7.50
N ASP A 48 8.42 -3.80 -6.94
CA ASP A 48 7.94 -4.27 -5.64
C ASP A 48 8.31 -3.25 -4.52
N GLY A 49 9.49 -2.64 -4.60
CA GLY A 49 9.92 -1.56 -3.71
C GLY A 49 9.07 -0.30 -3.81
N VAL A 50 8.68 0.13 -5.01
CA VAL A 50 7.79 1.29 -5.22
C VAL A 50 6.42 1.04 -4.59
N ILE A 51 5.84 -0.14 -4.82
CA ILE A 51 4.55 -0.53 -4.24
C ILE A 51 4.63 -0.55 -2.71
N THR A 52 5.69 -1.16 -2.16
CA THR A 52 5.92 -1.22 -0.70
C THR A 52 6.06 0.18 -0.10
N ALA A 53 6.80 1.08 -0.74
CA ALA A 53 6.93 2.46 -0.29
C ALA A 53 5.60 3.21 -0.34
N TRP A 54 4.77 2.98 -1.36
CA TRP A 54 3.44 3.57 -1.48
C TRP A 54 2.51 3.10 -0.34
N VAL A 55 2.50 1.80 -0.01
CA VAL A 55 1.73 1.27 1.13
C VAL A 55 2.18 1.91 2.44
N PHE A 56 3.49 1.97 2.68
CA PHE A 56 4.07 2.59 3.88
C PHE A 56 3.69 4.08 4.01
N LEU A 57 3.73 4.84 2.92
CA LEU A 57 3.35 6.27 2.93
C LEU A 57 1.87 6.46 3.24
N ASN A 58 0.98 5.60 2.72
CA ASN A 58 -0.43 5.61 3.06
C ASN A 58 -0.66 5.33 4.54
N GLU A 59 -0.01 4.30 5.10
CA GLU A 59 -0.09 3.96 6.52
C GLU A 59 0.33 5.16 7.40
N LYS A 60 1.46 5.80 7.08
CA LYS A 60 1.94 6.98 7.79
C LYS A 60 1.00 8.17 7.67
N MET A 61 0.40 8.38 6.51
CA MET A 61 -0.60 9.43 6.32
C MET A 61 -1.83 9.18 7.19
N CYS A 62 -2.38 7.96 7.19
CA CYS A 62 -3.52 7.59 8.03
C CYS A 62 -3.24 7.81 9.53
N GLN A 63 -2.02 7.48 9.99
CA GLN A 63 -1.56 7.73 11.36
C GLN A 63 -1.44 9.24 11.66
N ALA A 64 -0.75 9.99 10.81
CA ALA A 64 -0.51 11.43 10.98
C ALA A 64 -1.82 12.23 11.01
N PHE A 65 -2.75 11.90 10.12
CA PHE A 65 -4.06 12.54 10.05
C PHE A 65 -5.09 11.91 11.00
N ARG A 66 -4.74 10.88 11.78
CA ARG A 66 -5.64 10.17 12.72
C ARG A 66 -7.00 9.84 12.10
N TRP A 67 -7.00 9.48 10.81
CA TRP A 67 -8.25 9.21 10.08
C TRP A 67 -8.84 7.85 10.42
N ILE A 68 -7.99 6.92 10.87
CA ILE A 68 -8.39 5.57 11.20
C ILE A 68 -8.39 5.42 12.71
N ARG A 69 -9.54 5.03 13.27
CA ARG A 69 -9.64 4.43 14.61
C ARG A 69 -10.00 2.97 14.43
N MET A 70 -9.11 2.09 14.88
CA MET A 70 -9.37 0.67 14.89
C MET A 70 -10.09 0.28 16.17
N ASP A 71 -11.26 -0.32 16.02
CA ASP A 71 -11.94 -1.08 17.07
C ASP A 71 -12.02 -2.53 16.61
N THR A 72 -10.94 -3.28 16.84
CA THR A 72 -10.82 -4.67 16.39
C THR A 72 -11.19 -5.61 17.53
N LYS A 73 -12.20 -6.45 17.30
CA LYS A 73 -12.57 -7.56 18.19
C LYS A 73 -12.00 -8.86 17.63
N LEU A 74 -10.96 -9.38 18.27
CA LEU A 74 -10.38 -10.68 17.91
C LEU A 74 -11.02 -11.78 18.77
N PRO A 75 -11.40 -12.92 18.19
CA PRO A 75 -11.76 -14.11 18.96
C PRO A 75 -10.64 -14.53 19.91
N GLU A 76 -10.98 -14.95 21.13
CA GLU A 76 -10.02 -15.55 22.07
C GLU A 76 -9.44 -16.87 21.54
N THR A 77 -10.13 -17.49 20.59
CA THR A 77 -9.74 -18.73 19.91
C THR A 77 -8.80 -18.51 18.73
N LEU A 78 -8.32 -17.28 18.48
CA LEU A 78 -7.36 -17.04 17.41
C LEU A 78 -6.12 -17.93 17.66
N PRO A 79 -5.71 -18.77 16.70
CA PRO A 79 -4.46 -19.53 16.75
C PRO A 79 -3.22 -18.71 17.15
N SER A 80 -2.12 -19.39 17.47
CA SER A 80 -0.88 -18.70 17.80
C SER A 80 -0.34 -17.95 16.57
N ARG A 81 0.42 -16.88 16.77
CA ARG A 81 1.16 -16.20 15.68
C ARG A 81 2.11 -17.12 14.90
N LYS A 82 2.37 -18.33 15.41
CA LYS A 82 3.19 -19.36 14.77
C LYS A 82 2.40 -20.24 13.80
N ASP A 83 1.07 -20.19 13.85
CA ASP A 83 0.19 -20.98 13.01
C ASP A 83 -0.19 -20.20 11.74
N TRP A 84 -0.45 -20.94 10.66
CA TRP A 84 -0.89 -20.35 9.40
C TRP A 84 -2.42 -20.23 9.39
N TRP A 85 -2.91 -19.06 9.04
CA TRP A 85 -4.33 -18.78 8.88
C TRP A 85 -4.60 -17.95 7.63
N ILE A 86 -5.84 -18.01 7.15
CA ILE A 86 -6.33 -17.19 6.05
C ILE A 86 -7.23 -16.12 6.66
N ILE A 87 -6.92 -14.87 6.36
CA ILE A 87 -7.80 -13.74 6.66
C ILE A 87 -8.68 -13.53 5.43
N ALA A 88 -9.99 -13.73 5.60
CA ALA A 88 -10.98 -13.38 4.60
C ALA A 88 -11.66 -12.08 5.01
N SER A 89 -11.52 -11.04 4.19
CA SER A 89 -12.15 -9.74 4.37
C SER A 89 -13.07 -9.43 3.20
N ASN A 90 -14.10 -8.64 3.46
CA ASN A 90 -14.85 -7.97 2.42
C ASN A 90 -14.00 -6.83 1.83
N HIS A 91 -14.12 -6.57 0.53
CA HIS A 91 -13.50 -5.41 -0.09
C HIS A 91 -14.51 -4.26 -0.17
N GLN A 92 -14.45 -3.34 0.78
CA GLN A 92 -15.38 -2.21 0.91
C GLN A 92 -14.78 -0.89 0.47
N SER A 93 -13.46 -0.72 0.58
CA SER A 93 -12.82 0.55 0.24
C SER A 93 -11.34 0.39 -0.06
N TRP A 94 -10.72 1.46 -0.58
CA TRP A 94 -9.26 1.49 -0.75
C TRP A 94 -8.50 1.52 0.58
N ALA A 95 -9.15 1.89 1.68
CA ALA A 95 -8.53 1.82 3.00
C ALA A 95 -8.17 0.38 3.38
N ASP A 96 -8.83 -0.62 2.79
CA ASP A 96 -8.59 -2.04 3.07
C ASP A 96 -7.12 -2.43 2.82
N ILE A 97 -6.46 -1.83 1.83
CA ILE A 97 -5.04 -2.07 1.50
C ILE A 97 -4.10 -1.66 2.65
N VAL A 98 -4.50 -0.67 3.46
CA VAL A 98 -3.69 -0.15 4.56
C VAL A 98 -3.98 -0.91 5.86
N ILE A 99 -5.15 -1.53 5.95
CA ILE A 99 -5.68 -2.13 7.17
C ILE A 99 -5.36 -3.62 7.27
N LEU A 100 -5.37 -4.31 6.12
CA LEU A 100 -5.10 -5.74 5.99
C LEU A 100 -3.60 -6.01 5.81
#